data_AF-A0AA47AGL4-F1
#
_entry.id   AF-A0AA47AGL4-F1
#
_cell.length_a   1.000
_cell.length_b   1.000
_cell.length_c   1.000
_cell.angle_alpha   90.00
_cell.angle_beta   90.00
_cell.angle_gamma   90.00
#
_symmetry.space_group_name_H-M   'P 1'
#
loop_
_entity.id
_entity.type
_entity.pdbx_description
1 polymer ?
#
loop_
_entity_poly.entity_id
_entity_poly.type
_entity_poly.pdbx_seq_one_letter_code
_entity_poly.pdbx_strand_id
1 'polypeptide(L)'
;MKPSPHLNLFEAIAQGIIEAPAGDDHPVADRWRWFAELYGNRTWGLVAAIDGFPRLVADQIAAACRNTASDTATIEQWRAIADIARTARTAVHSPGLDIAWSAVADTCTDALDHLTGHTFGGVEAILGALDAIGHEHETPVAMSFVLEAYAAWDRRMSPSAMSDRTAA
;
A
#
# COMPACT_ATOMS: atom_id res chain seq x y z
N MET A 1 30.24 12.93 -6.76
CA MET A 1 28.79 12.83 -6.60
C MET A 1 28.14 13.08 -7.95
N LYS A 2 27.44 12.10 -8.51
CA LYS A 2 26.59 12.34 -9.69
C LYS A 2 25.26 11.63 -9.46
N PRO A 3 24.19 12.35 -9.12
CA PRO A 3 22.84 11.89 -9.44
C PRO A 3 22.36 12.63 -10.71
N SER A 4 21.68 11.91 -11.59
CA SER A 4 20.73 12.36 -12.65
C SER A 4 20.90 11.53 -13.94
N PRO A 5 19.87 11.29 -14.78
CA PRO A 5 18.50 11.83 -14.77
C PRO A 5 17.46 10.76 -15.22
N HIS A 6 16.80 10.08 -14.31
CA HIS A 6 15.53 9.45 -14.63
C HIS A 6 14.61 9.86 -13.52
N LEU A 7 13.48 10.47 -13.88
CA LEU A 7 12.35 10.59 -12.97
C LEU A 7 12.20 9.22 -12.31
N ASN A 8 12.59 9.08 -11.05
CA ASN A 8 12.36 7.83 -10.36
C ASN A 8 10.83 7.72 -10.22
N LEU A 9 10.29 6.52 -10.22
CA LEU A 9 8.83 6.32 -10.23
C LEU A 9 8.14 7.09 -9.08
N PHE A 10 8.82 7.28 -7.95
CA PHE A 10 8.42 8.14 -6.86
C PHE A 10 8.20 9.61 -7.29
N GLU A 11 9.17 10.24 -7.96
CA GLU A 11 9.05 11.59 -8.50
C GLU A 11 7.94 11.69 -9.55
N ALA A 12 7.73 10.65 -10.35
CA ALA A 12 6.66 10.60 -11.34
C ALA A 12 5.26 10.60 -10.71
N ILE A 13 5.09 9.81 -9.65
CA ILE A 13 3.84 9.73 -8.91
C ILE A 13 3.62 11.02 -8.12
N ALA A 14 4.64 11.52 -7.41
CA ALA A 14 4.55 12.76 -6.64
C ALA A 14 4.25 14.00 -7.51
N GLN A 15 4.70 14.00 -8.78
CA GLN A 15 4.39 15.05 -9.75
C GLN A 15 3.05 14.84 -10.48
N GLY A 16 2.34 13.75 -10.20
CA GLY A 16 1.09 13.41 -10.89
C GLY A 16 1.26 13.06 -12.37
N ILE A 17 2.48 12.72 -12.80
CA ILE A 17 2.78 12.28 -14.17
C ILE A 17 2.30 10.83 -14.37
N ILE A 18 2.43 10.02 -13.32
CA ILE A 18 1.93 8.64 -13.28
C ILE A 18 0.91 8.56 -12.14
N GLU A 19 -0.26 8.02 -12.42
CA GLU A 19 -1.26 7.76 -11.39
C GLU A 19 -0.76 6.68 -10.44
N ALA A 20 -0.94 6.90 -9.13
CA ALA A 20 -0.68 5.86 -8.14
C ALA A 20 -1.77 4.78 -8.23
N PRO A 21 -1.45 3.51 -7.94
CA PRO A 21 -2.49 2.51 -7.67
C PRO A 21 -3.43 3.01 -6.58
N ALA A 22 -4.71 2.61 -6.61
CA ALA A 22 -5.68 3.04 -5.61
C ALA A 22 -5.84 4.57 -5.47
N GLY A 23 -5.71 5.31 -6.57
CA GLY A 23 -5.95 6.75 -6.63
C GLY A 23 -7.37 7.18 -6.22
N ASP A 24 -7.54 8.47 -5.95
CA ASP A 24 -8.76 9.03 -5.34
C ASP A 24 -10.03 8.90 -6.19
N ASP A 25 -9.89 8.77 -7.51
CA ASP A 25 -11.02 8.69 -8.45
C ASP A 25 -11.67 7.30 -8.54
N HIS A 26 -11.21 6.35 -7.72
CA HIS A 26 -11.67 4.95 -7.77
C HIS A 26 -12.54 4.56 -6.57
N PRO A 27 -13.39 3.51 -6.68
CA PRO A 27 -14.23 3.07 -5.59
C PRO A 27 -13.43 2.77 -4.31
N VAL A 28 -13.87 3.34 -3.19
CA VAL A 28 -13.25 3.21 -1.86
C VAL A 28 -12.95 1.74 -1.50
N ALA A 29 -13.91 0.84 -1.76
CA ALA A 29 -13.75 -0.58 -1.47
C ALA A 29 -12.59 -1.22 -2.26
N ASP A 30 -12.38 -0.81 -3.51
CA ASP A 30 -11.30 -1.35 -4.34
C ASP A 30 -9.94 -0.79 -3.93
N ARG A 31 -9.88 0.48 -3.54
CA ARG A 31 -8.68 1.10 -2.97
C ARG A 31 -8.24 0.38 -1.70
N TRP A 32 -9.15 0.16 -0.75
CA TRP A 32 -8.86 -0.56 0.49
C TRP A 32 -8.46 -2.02 0.27
N ARG A 33 -9.08 -2.71 -0.68
CA ARG A 33 -8.66 -4.08 -1.04
C ARG A 33 -7.27 -4.10 -1.66
N TRP A 34 -6.89 -3.10 -2.44
CA TRP A 34 -5.52 -2.99 -2.94
C TRP A 34 -4.52 -2.72 -1.80
N PHE A 35 -4.83 -1.86 -0.83
CA PHE A 35 -4.00 -1.72 0.38
C PHE A 35 -3.83 -3.04 1.14
N ALA A 36 -4.88 -3.88 1.18
CA ALA A 36 -4.74 -5.20 1.80
C ALA A 36 -3.68 -6.08 1.11
N GLU A 37 -3.55 -5.97 -0.21
CA GLU A 37 -2.50 -6.66 -0.97
C GLU A 37 -1.14 -5.99 -0.79
N LEU A 38 -1.08 -4.66 -0.76
CA LEU A 38 0.15 -3.90 -0.48
C LEU A 38 0.84 -4.41 0.79
N TYR A 39 0.09 -4.68 1.85
CA TYR A 39 0.66 -5.21 3.08
C TYR A 39 0.82 -6.74 3.07
N GLY A 40 -0.19 -7.47 2.61
CA GLY A 40 -0.30 -8.93 2.83
C GLY A 40 0.14 -9.83 1.68
N ASN A 41 0.35 -9.31 0.48
CA ASN A 41 0.69 -10.14 -0.68
C ASN A 41 2.10 -10.76 -0.52
N ARG A 42 2.18 -12.08 -0.67
CA ARG A 42 3.41 -12.87 -0.44
C ARG A 42 4.41 -12.85 -1.58
N THR A 43 4.02 -12.29 -2.71
CA THR A 43 4.87 -12.16 -3.89
C THR A 43 5.41 -10.75 -4.01
N TRP A 44 4.57 -9.74 -3.79
CA TRP A 44 4.96 -8.35 -4.04
C TRP A 44 4.71 -7.34 -2.92
N GLY A 45 3.92 -7.69 -1.90
CA GLY A 45 3.60 -6.77 -0.81
C GLY A 45 4.78 -6.51 0.11
N LEU A 46 4.65 -5.55 1.05
CA LEU A 46 5.69 -5.20 2.02
C LEU A 46 6.17 -6.42 2.83
N VAL A 47 5.28 -7.37 3.11
CA VAL A 47 5.66 -8.61 3.80
C VAL A 47 6.57 -9.54 3.01
N ALA A 48 6.62 -9.39 1.68
CA ALA A 48 7.55 -10.09 0.80
C ALA A 48 8.79 -9.25 0.47
N ALA A 49 8.61 -7.92 0.41
CA ALA A 49 9.64 -7.00 -0.03
C ALA A 49 10.51 -6.45 1.10
N ILE A 50 10.07 -6.40 2.36
CA ILE A 50 10.84 -5.79 3.45
C ILE A 50 11.23 -6.87 4.46
N ASP A 51 12.52 -7.18 4.51
CA ASP A 51 13.07 -8.09 5.51
C ASP A 51 12.83 -7.53 6.92
N GLY A 52 12.29 -8.37 7.81
CA GLY A 52 11.93 -7.97 9.16
C GLY A 52 10.54 -7.32 9.30
N PHE A 53 9.79 -7.09 8.21
CA PHE A 53 8.39 -6.69 8.31
C PHE A 53 7.53 -7.89 8.78
N PRO A 54 6.94 -7.87 9.99
CA PRO A 54 6.41 -9.09 10.60
C PRO A 54 5.17 -9.63 9.89
N ARG A 55 5.24 -10.89 9.49
CA ARG A 55 4.14 -11.59 8.80
C ARG A 55 2.79 -11.49 9.50
N LEU A 56 2.77 -11.69 10.81
CA LEU A 56 1.54 -11.63 11.60
C LEU A 56 0.91 -10.22 11.55
N VAL A 57 1.73 -9.18 11.63
CA VAL A 57 1.22 -7.79 11.61
C VAL A 57 0.76 -7.42 10.20
N ALA A 58 1.49 -7.83 9.16
CA ALA A 58 1.04 -7.66 7.78
C ALA A 58 -0.34 -8.29 7.53
N ASP A 59 -0.59 -9.49 8.07
CA ASP A 59 -1.90 -10.15 7.98
C ASP A 59 -2.99 -9.38 8.74
N GLN A 60 -2.67 -8.79 9.90
CA GLN A 60 -3.58 -7.94 10.67
C GLN A 60 -3.95 -6.66 9.93
N ILE A 61 -2.97 -5.96 9.35
CA ILE A 61 -3.18 -4.75 8.56
C ILE A 61 -4.03 -5.09 7.33
N ALA A 62 -3.67 -6.16 6.61
CA ALA A 62 -4.41 -6.59 5.44
C ALA A 62 -5.87 -6.98 5.77
N ALA A 63 -6.10 -7.59 6.94
CA ALA A 63 -7.46 -7.87 7.42
C ALA A 63 -8.22 -6.58 7.75
N ALA A 64 -7.58 -5.60 8.39
CA ALA A 64 -8.19 -4.30 8.66
C ALA A 64 -8.56 -3.57 7.37
N CYS A 65 -7.67 -3.54 6.37
CA CYS A 65 -7.97 -3.01 5.04
C CYS A 65 -9.18 -3.69 4.39
N ARG A 66 -9.26 -5.03 4.42
CA ARG A 66 -10.44 -5.76 3.89
C ARG A 66 -11.72 -5.45 4.67
N ASN A 67 -11.62 -5.29 5.99
CA ASN A 67 -12.77 -4.91 6.81
C ASN A 67 -13.23 -3.49 6.45
N THR A 68 -12.32 -2.54 6.25
CA THR A 68 -12.66 -1.18 5.80
C THR A 68 -13.32 -1.21 4.43
N ALA A 69 -12.83 -2.04 3.49
CA ALA A 69 -13.45 -2.23 2.19
C ALA A 69 -14.86 -2.85 2.21
N SER A 70 -15.28 -3.40 3.35
CA SER A 70 -16.60 -4.02 3.54
C SER A 70 -17.42 -3.32 4.62
N ASP A 71 -17.01 -2.12 5.05
CA ASP A 71 -17.65 -1.32 6.09
C ASP A 71 -17.79 -2.05 7.45
N THR A 72 -16.86 -2.96 7.77
CA THR A 72 -16.83 -3.72 9.03
C THR A 72 -15.63 -3.40 9.93
N ALA A 73 -14.75 -2.49 9.51
CA ALA A 73 -13.62 -2.06 10.33
C ALA A 73 -14.08 -1.24 11.54
N THR A 74 -13.26 -1.24 12.60
CA THR A 74 -13.50 -0.46 13.83
C THR A 74 -12.36 0.54 14.05
N ILE A 75 -12.67 1.64 14.73
CA ILE A 75 -11.67 2.63 15.14
C ILE A 75 -10.62 1.99 16.06
N GLU A 76 -11.04 1.09 16.95
CA GLU A 76 -10.16 0.37 17.86
C GLU A 76 -9.16 -0.52 17.13
N GLN A 77 -9.59 -1.20 16.05
CA GLN A 77 -8.70 -2.00 15.20
C GLN A 77 -7.58 -1.14 14.61
N TRP A 78 -7.90 0.01 14.04
CA TRP A 78 -6.90 0.90 13.44
C TRP A 78 -6.01 1.60 14.47
N ARG A 79 -6.54 1.95 15.65
CA ARG A 79 -5.72 2.45 16.77
C ARG A 79 -4.69 1.41 17.25
N ALA A 80 -5.10 0.14 17.36
CA ALA A 80 -4.17 -0.93 17.73
C ALA A 80 -3.04 -1.10 16.71
N ILE A 81 -3.34 -0.99 15.41
CA ILE A 81 -2.32 -1.03 14.35
C ILE A 81 -1.40 0.18 14.42
N ALA A 82 -1.94 1.39 14.65
CA ALA A 82 -1.16 2.60 14.81
C ALA A 82 -0.18 2.51 16.00
N ASP A 83 -0.61 1.92 17.12
CA ASP A 83 0.25 1.67 18.27
C ASP A 83 1.36 0.65 17.99
N ILE A 84 1.05 -0.40 17.22
CA ILE A 84 2.05 -1.35 16.73
C ILE A 84 3.08 -0.63 15.86
N ALA A 85 2.63 0.16 14.87
CA ALA A 85 3.51 0.89 13.97
C ALA A 85 4.43 1.85 14.75
N ARG A 86 3.86 2.67 15.65
CA ARG A 86 4.61 3.58 16.51
C ARG A 86 5.66 2.85 17.34
N THR A 87 5.30 1.71 17.93
CA THR A 87 6.23 0.91 18.75
C THR A 87 7.32 0.28 17.89
N ALA A 88 6.96 -0.29 16.74
CA ALA A 88 7.90 -0.95 15.83
C ALA A 88 8.95 0.04 15.32
N ARG A 89 8.58 1.29 15.00
CA ARG A 89 9.52 2.38 14.63
C ARG A 89 10.60 2.66 15.67
N THR A 90 10.34 2.43 16.96
CA THR A 90 11.38 2.59 18.00
C THR A 90 12.41 1.46 18.02
N ALA A 91 12.11 0.34 17.36
CA ALA A 91 12.92 -0.88 17.34
C ALA A 91 13.45 -1.23 15.94
N VAL A 92 13.26 -0.38 14.93
CA VAL A 92 13.73 -0.65 13.56
C VAL A 92 15.26 -0.63 13.47
N HIS A 93 15.77 -1.42 12.54
CA HIS A 93 17.21 -1.60 12.32
C HIS A 93 17.65 -1.34 10.87
N SER A 94 16.71 -0.96 9.99
CA SER A 94 16.99 -0.52 8.63
C SER A 94 16.13 0.70 8.25
N PRO A 95 16.61 1.56 7.33
CA PRO A 95 15.83 2.69 6.82
C PRO A 95 14.53 2.25 6.13
N GLY A 96 14.57 1.21 5.29
CA GLY A 96 13.38 0.74 4.58
C GLY A 96 12.31 0.20 5.54
N LEU A 97 12.70 -0.45 6.63
CA LEU A 97 11.74 -0.87 7.66
C LEU A 97 11.12 0.31 8.43
N ASP A 98 11.88 1.38 8.74
CA ASP A 98 11.29 2.61 9.33
C ASP A 98 10.27 3.26 8.39
N ILE A 99 10.62 3.38 7.11
CA ILE A 99 9.75 3.97 6.09
C ILE A 99 8.50 3.10 5.89
N ALA A 100 8.63 1.77 5.86
CA ALA A 100 7.49 0.86 5.77
C ALA A 100 6.52 1.04 6.94
N TRP A 101 7.02 1.22 8.17
CA TRP A 101 6.17 1.52 9.31
C TRP A 101 5.58 2.94 9.29
N SER A 102 6.25 3.89 8.64
CA SER A 102 5.66 5.21 8.36
C SER A 102 4.45 5.08 7.42
N ALA A 103 4.57 4.29 6.34
CA ALA A 103 3.46 4.03 5.43
C ALA A 103 2.26 3.36 6.13
N VAL A 104 2.53 2.44 7.08
CA VAL A 104 1.48 1.86 7.93
C VAL A 104 0.79 2.93 8.78
N ALA A 105 1.55 3.87 9.37
CA ALA A 105 1.00 4.96 10.16
C ALA A 105 0.14 5.91 9.31
N ASP A 106 0.56 6.20 8.08
CA ASP A 106 -0.22 7.01 7.12
C ASP A 106 -1.53 6.29 6.76
N THR A 107 -1.49 5.00 6.47
CA THR A 107 -2.70 4.18 6.26
C THR A 107 -3.63 4.18 7.48
N CYS A 108 -3.08 4.16 8.69
CA CYS A 108 -3.92 4.27 9.90
C CYS A 108 -4.60 5.63 10.01
N THR A 109 -3.92 6.71 9.61
CA THR A 109 -4.50 8.06 9.57
C THR A 109 -5.64 8.11 8.57
N ASP A 110 -5.40 7.66 7.33
CA ASP A 110 -6.41 7.54 6.27
C ASP A 110 -7.62 6.71 6.72
N ALA A 111 -7.38 5.60 7.42
CA ALA A 111 -8.46 4.74 7.90
C ALA A 111 -9.31 5.42 8.98
N LEU A 112 -8.69 6.15 9.90
CA LEU A 112 -9.39 6.87 10.96
C LEU A 112 -10.21 8.05 10.40
N ASP A 113 -9.63 8.78 9.45
CA ASP A 113 -10.35 9.84 8.72
C ASP A 113 -11.56 9.25 7.97
N HIS A 114 -11.35 8.16 7.23
CA HIS A 114 -12.43 7.47 6.54
C HIS A 114 -13.56 7.01 7.48
N LEU A 115 -13.22 6.37 8.60
CA LEU A 115 -14.20 5.88 9.58
C LEU A 115 -14.95 6.99 10.32
N THR A 116 -14.43 8.23 10.31
CA THR A 116 -15.11 9.41 10.85
C THR A 116 -15.90 10.19 9.81
N GLY A 117 -15.98 9.69 8.58
CA GLY A 117 -16.74 10.28 7.48
C GLY A 117 -15.97 11.34 6.69
N HIS A 118 -14.64 11.44 6.88
CA HIS A 118 -13.78 12.26 6.06
C HIS A 118 -13.26 11.50 4.83
N THR A 119 -12.79 12.24 3.83
CA THR A 119 -12.07 11.67 2.68
C THR A 119 -10.68 11.20 3.10
N PHE A 120 -10.18 10.15 2.45
CA PHE A 120 -8.80 9.66 2.62
C PHE A 120 -8.06 9.66 1.28
N GLY A 121 -6.76 9.90 1.31
CA GLY A 121 -5.92 10.06 0.11
C GLY A 121 -5.08 8.82 -0.20
N GLY A 122 -4.41 8.24 0.79
CA GLY A 122 -3.62 7.03 0.62
C GLY A 122 -2.31 7.18 -0.18
N VAL A 123 -2.06 8.32 -0.82
CA VAL A 123 -0.87 8.52 -1.67
C VAL A 123 0.42 8.51 -0.84
N GLU A 124 0.38 9.06 0.37
CA GLU A 124 1.50 9.04 1.32
C GLU A 124 1.91 7.61 1.67
N ALA A 125 0.92 6.76 1.96
CA ALA A 125 1.16 5.34 2.24
C ALA A 125 1.74 4.59 1.02
N ILE A 126 1.24 4.88 -0.18
CA ILE A 126 1.76 4.28 -1.41
C ILE A 126 3.20 4.72 -1.64
N LEU A 127 3.47 6.02 -1.62
CA LEU A 127 4.81 6.58 -1.81
C LEU A 127 5.79 6.05 -0.76
N GLY A 128 5.38 6.01 0.51
CA GLY A 128 6.19 5.44 1.59
C GLY A 128 6.48 3.96 1.37
N ALA A 129 5.50 3.16 0.96
CA ALA A 129 5.74 1.74 0.68
C ALA A 129 6.72 1.53 -0.50
N LEU A 130 6.61 2.31 -1.57
CA LEU A 130 7.53 2.23 -2.71
C LEU A 130 8.93 2.70 -2.33
N ASP A 131 9.05 3.75 -1.53
CA ASP A 131 10.33 4.27 -1.04
C ASP A 131 11.02 3.28 -0.08
N ALA A 132 10.25 2.61 0.78
CA ALA A 132 10.76 1.54 1.64
C ALA A 132 11.38 0.41 0.81
N ILE A 133 10.71 -0.02 -0.26
CA ILE A 133 11.21 -1.07 -1.17
C ILE A 133 12.48 -0.59 -1.89
N GLY A 134 12.52 0.67 -2.33
CA GLY A 134 13.70 1.26 -2.98
C GLY A 134 14.92 1.37 -2.05
N HIS A 135 14.71 1.46 -0.74
CA HIS A 135 15.78 1.45 0.26
C HIS A 135 16.31 0.05 0.60
N GLU A 136 15.47 -0.99 0.53
CA GLU A 136 15.88 -2.37 0.83
C GLU A 136 16.49 -3.09 -0.38
N HIS A 137 16.18 -2.67 -1.61
CA HIS A 137 16.53 -3.39 -2.83
C HIS A 137 17.29 -2.54 -3.85
N GLU A 138 18.14 -3.21 -4.63
CA GLU A 138 18.66 -2.62 -5.87
C GLU A 138 17.51 -2.30 -6.84
N THR A 139 17.70 -1.26 -7.66
CA THR A 139 16.66 -0.73 -8.56
C THR A 139 15.93 -1.80 -9.39
N PRO A 140 16.59 -2.79 -10.03
CA PRO A 140 15.87 -3.79 -10.82
C PRO A 140 14.90 -4.64 -9.98
N VAL A 141 15.30 -4.98 -8.75
CA VAL A 141 14.49 -5.78 -7.83
C VAL A 141 13.34 -4.93 -7.29
N ALA A 142 13.63 -3.71 -6.82
CA ALA A 142 12.60 -2.77 -6.39
C ALA A 142 11.54 -2.55 -7.47
N MET A 143 11.97 -2.32 -8.72
CA MET A 143 11.06 -2.13 -9.85
C MET A 143 10.19 -3.35 -10.14
N SER A 144 10.67 -4.58 -9.91
CA SER A 144 9.85 -5.78 -10.08
C SER A 144 8.67 -5.82 -9.10
N PHE A 145 8.88 -5.42 -7.84
CA PHE A 145 7.81 -5.27 -6.85
C PHE A 145 6.81 -4.20 -7.27
N VAL A 146 7.29 -3.05 -7.74
CA VAL A 146 6.38 -1.96 -8.13
C VAL A 146 5.54 -2.35 -9.35
N LEU A 147 6.15 -2.96 -10.37
CA LEU A 147 5.41 -3.41 -11.56
C LEU A 147 4.32 -4.43 -11.22
N GLU A 148 4.56 -5.35 -10.27
CA GLU A 148 3.54 -6.28 -9.79
C GLU A 148 2.43 -5.58 -9.01
N ALA A 149 2.75 -4.57 -8.20
CA ALA A 149 1.77 -3.76 -7.48
C ALA A 149 0.83 -3.01 -8.43
N TYR A 150 1.39 -2.43 -9.52
CA TYR A 150 0.63 -1.81 -10.59
C TYR A 150 -0.20 -2.84 -11.38
N ALA A 151 0.40 -3.98 -11.75
CA ALA A 151 -0.32 -5.03 -12.45
C ALA A 151 -1.48 -5.60 -11.62
N ALA A 152 -1.34 -5.66 -10.29
CA ALA A 152 -2.42 -6.05 -9.38
C ALA A 152 -3.57 -5.03 -9.40
N TRP A 153 -3.25 -3.74 -9.47
CA TRP A 153 -4.23 -2.68 -9.62
C TRP A 153 -4.94 -2.72 -10.98
N ASP A 154 -4.20 -2.85 -12.08
CA ASP A 154 -4.76 -2.91 -13.44
C ASP A 154 -5.72 -4.10 -13.60
N ARG A 155 -5.37 -5.26 -13.04
CA ARG A 155 -6.24 -6.44 -13.03
C ARG A 155 -7.55 -6.21 -12.29
N ARG A 156 -7.55 -5.34 -11.27
CA ARG A 156 -8.73 -4.99 -10.48
C ARG A 156 -9.63 -3.99 -11.22
N MET A 157 -9.02 -3.03 -11.91
CA MET A 157 -9.74 -2.00 -12.67
C MET A 157 -10.26 -2.48 -14.02
N SER A 158 -9.65 -3.53 -14.58
CA SER A 158 -10.12 -4.15 -15.82
C SER A 158 -11.48 -4.81 -15.57
N PRO A 159 -12.58 -4.36 -16.20
CA PRO A 159 -13.85 -5.06 -16.11
C PRO A 159 -13.65 -6.48 -16.64
N SER A 160 -14.10 -7.48 -15.89
CA SER A 160 -13.97 -8.88 -16.33
C SER A 160 -14.60 -9.00 -17.71
N ALA A 161 -13.81 -9.31 -18.72
CA ALA A 161 -14.29 -9.66 -20.06
C ALA A 161 -14.89 -11.07 -20.03
N MET A 162 -15.88 -11.31 -19.17
CA MET A 162 -16.55 -12.59 -18.97
C MET A 162 -17.96 -12.39 -18.38
N SER A 163 -18.79 -11.56 -19.02
CA SER A 163 -20.25 -11.61 -18.80
C SER A 163 -21.10 -11.47 -20.07
N ASP A 164 -20.51 -11.60 -21.27
CA ASP A 164 -21.23 -11.61 -22.56
C ASP A 164 -21.13 -12.96 -23.29
N ARG A 165 -21.19 -14.07 -22.55
CA ARG A 165 -21.40 -15.41 -23.14
C ARG A 165 -22.42 -16.23 -22.35
N THR A 166 -23.64 -15.71 -22.24
CA THR A 166 -24.85 -16.52 -22.04
C THR A 166 -26.06 -15.72 -22.47
N ALA A 167 -26.19 -15.54 -23.79
CA ALA A 167 -27.45 -15.22 -24.46
C ALA A 167 -27.31 -15.64 -25.92
N ALA A 168 -27.36 -16.95 -26.16
CA ALA A 168 -27.62 -17.55 -27.46
C ALA A 168 -28.57 -18.74 -27.24
#